data_AF-A0A9D4MKP8-F1
#
_entry.id   AF-A0A9D4MKP8-F1
#
_cell.length_a   1.000
_cell.length_b   1.000
_cell.length_c   1.000
_cell.angle_alpha   90.00
_cell.angle_beta   90.00
_cell.angle_gamma   90.00
#
_symmetry.space_group_name_H-M   'P 1'
#
loop_
_entity.id
_entity.type
_entity.pdbx_description
1 polymer ?
#
loop_
_entity_poly.entity_id
_entity_poly.type
_entity_poly.pdbx_seq_one_letter_code
_entity_poly.pdbx_strand_id
1 'polypeptide(L)'
;MIKLMPIYPHRFPMPRYTRILRRWCHIRQWLYTVGSPISILPALMACLEGTLVVIEGSNSLENGWREYEFFYKPGAINRRPPVVAPHQPRLDWQMWFAALGSYQHNPWFLNLVYRLLDNETDVLDLIQYNPFPNKPPKYIRAQLYKYHYTKYGTDKNSSGWWTRELTREYLPALSKDDSSLVSFMKQTGIIESGKKSKSGKSDASFVSRLVSWIRRKIGQPEGFVFVMTVILTALTTKLITRTILS
;
A
#
# COMPACT_ATOMS: atom_id res chain seq x y z
N MET A 1 -22.18 20.34 56.48
CA MET A 1 -20.76 19.94 56.60
C MET A 1 -20.72 18.50 57.13
N ILE A 2 -20.80 17.50 56.24
CA ILE A 2 -20.62 16.09 56.61
C ILE A 2 -19.75 15.44 55.54
N LYS A 3 -18.63 14.89 56.02
CA LYS A 3 -17.46 14.41 55.31
C LYS A 3 -17.72 12.95 54.92
N LEU A 4 -17.79 12.64 53.62
CA LEU A 4 -17.82 11.24 53.14
C LEU A 4 -16.38 10.81 52.81
N MET A 5 -15.91 9.76 53.49
CA MET A 5 -14.68 9.03 53.17
C MET A 5 -14.96 7.91 52.15
N PRO A 6 -13.94 7.48 51.38
CA PRO A 6 -14.11 6.71 50.14
C PRO A 6 -14.08 5.19 50.36
N ILE A 7 -14.78 4.43 49.52
CA ILE A 7 -14.70 2.97 49.43
C ILE A 7 -14.45 2.58 47.96
N TYR A 8 -13.36 1.84 47.73
CA TYR A 8 -13.09 1.01 46.54
C TYR A 8 -12.19 -0.14 47.00
N PRO A 9 -12.02 -1.27 46.27
CA PRO A 9 -12.84 -1.85 45.20
C PRO A 9 -13.12 -3.37 45.41
N HIS A 10 -14.22 -3.90 44.87
CA HIS A 10 -14.38 -5.36 44.69
C HIS A 10 -13.82 -5.83 43.35
N ARG A 11 -12.80 -6.71 43.39
CA ARG A 11 -12.29 -7.47 42.25
C ARG A 11 -13.25 -8.60 41.89
N PHE A 12 -13.77 -8.60 40.66
CA PHE A 12 -14.38 -9.79 40.05
C PHE A 12 -13.30 -10.63 39.34
N PRO A 13 -13.27 -11.97 39.49
CA PRO A 13 -12.34 -12.82 38.78
C PRO A 13 -12.85 -13.10 37.36
N MET A 14 -12.04 -12.79 36.34
CA MET A 14 -12.34 -13.08 34.93
C MET A 14 -11.77 -14.45 34.48
N PRO A 15 -12.45 -15.20 33.59
CA PRO A 15 -12.04 -16.54 33.17
C PRO A 15 -10.77 -16.59 32.30
N ARG A 16 -10.07 -17.73 32.38
CA ARG A 16 -8.72 -18.03 31.83
C ARG A 16 -8.58 -18.12 30.29
N TYR A 17 -9.50 -17.57 29.48
CA TYR A 17 -9.41 -17.63 28.01
C TYR A 17 -8.91 -16.34 27.32
N THR A 18 -8.32 -15.41 28.08
CA THR A 18 -7.96 -14.06 27.59
C THR A 18 -6.49 -13.89 27.17
N ARG A 19 -5.69 -14.97 27.13
CA ARG A 19 -4.23 -14.85 26.88
C ARG A 19 -3.88 -14.59 25.41
N ILE A 20 -4.70 -15.07 24.47
CA ILE A 20 -4.49 -14.85 23.03
C ILE A 20 -4.94 -13.43 22.64
N LEU A 21 -6.11 -12.99 23.11
CA LEU A 21 -6.63 -11.63 22.84
C LEU A 21 -5.76 -10.53 23.48
N ARG A 22 -5.18 -10.74 24.67
CA ARG A 22 -4.19 -9.81 25.25
C ARG A 22 -2.91 -9.69 24.41
N ARG A 23 -2.46 -10.80 23.82
CA ARG A 23 -1.24 -10.83 23.00
C ARG A 23 -1.43 -10.05 21.69
N TRP A 24 -2.65 -10.07 21.13
CA TRP A 24 -3.04 -9.26 19.97
C TRP A 24 -3.18 -7.76 20.29
N CYS A 25 -3.77 -7.39 21.44
CA CYS A 25 -3.77 -6.00 21.92
C CYS A 25 -2.35 -5.44 22.12
N HIS A 26 -1.44 -6.27 22.66
CA HIS A 26 -0.05 -5.86 22.84
C HIS A 26 0.70 -5.69 21.51
N ILE A 27 0.44 -6.52 20.49
CA ILE A 27 1.04 -6.36 19.15
C ILE A 27 0.59 -5.04 18.52
N ARG A 28 -0.70 -4.70 18.63
CA ARG A 28 -1.23 -3.39 18.19
C ARG A 28 -0.53 -2.25 18.94
N GLN A 29 -0.52 -2.25 20.27
CA GLN A 29 0.12 -1.22 21.11
C GLN A 29 1.63 -1.08 20.87
N TRP A 30 2.32 -2.19 20.61
CA TRP A 30 3.75 -2.22 20.31
C TRP A 30 4.04 -1.57 18.95
N LEU A 31 3.22 -1.82 17.92
CA LEU A 31 3.31 -1.13 16.63
C LEU A 31 3.10 0.39 16.76
N TYR A 32 2.23 0.86 17.65
CA TYR A 32 2.09 2.30 17.96
C TYR A 32 3.34 2.91 18.60
N THR A 33 4.07 2.14 19.42
CA THR A 33 5.20 2.66 20.21
C THR A 33 6.51 2.64 19.42
N VAL A 34 6.65 1.74 18.44
CA VAL A 34 7.82 1.65 17.54
C VAL A 34 7.74 2.62 16.36
N GLY A 35 6.58 3.27 16.13
CA GLY A 35 6.36 4.27 15.07
C GLY A 35 6.94 5.67 15.34
N SER A 36 7.92 5.81 16.24
CA SER A 36 8.62 7.08 16.47
C SER A 36 9.46 7.45 15.23
N PRO A 37 9.43 8.72 14.75
CA PRO A 37 9.89 9.12 13.42
C PRO A 37 11.41 9.02 13.15
N ILE A 38 12.21 8.45 14.05
CA ILE A 38 13.70 8.47 13.98
C ILE A 38 14.32 7.06 13.77
N SER A 39 13.54 6.02 13.47
CA SER A 39 14.10 4.66 13.29
C SER A 39 14.35 4.22 11.83
N ILE A 40 15.48 3.54 11.63
CA ILE A 40 16.31 3.30 10.43
C ILE A 40 15.68 2.40 9.32
N LEU A 41 14.36 2.31 9.17
CA LEU A 41 13.74 1.52 8.10
C LEU A 41 12.73 2.32 7.27
N PRO A 42 13.13 2.82 6.08
CA PRO A 42 12.24 3.42 5.08
C PRO A 42 10.97 2.60 4.82
N ALA A 43 11.09 1.27 4.77
CA ALA A 43 9.96 0.37 4.52
C ALA A 43 8.83 0.44 5.56
N LEU A 44 9.13 0.86 6.79
CA LEU A 44 8.12 0.97 7.85
C LEU A 44 7.28 2.24 7.68
N MET A 45 7.90 3.35 7.27
CA MET A 45 7.29 4.69 7.28
C MET A 45 6.12 4.83 6.28
N ALA A 46 6.20 4.16 5.12
CA ALA A 46 5.09 4.17 4.15
C ALA A 46 3.80 3.49 4.67
N CYS A 47 3.89 2.71 5.76
CA CYS A 47 2.77 2.02 6.40
C CYS A 47 2.25 2.73 7.66
N LEU A 48 2.76 3.92 7.99
CA LEU A 48 2.38 4.68 9.18
C LEU A 48 1.37 5.78 8.86
N GLU A 49 0.84 6.39 9.92
CA GLU A 49 -0.03 7.57 9.81
C GLU A 49 0.63 8.68 8.99
N GLY A 50 -0.17 9.41 8.23
CA GLY A 50 0.34 10.49 7.41
C GLY A 50 -0.58 10.86 6.25
N THR A 51 -0.12 11.85 5.50
CA THR A 51 -0.79 12.36 4.31
C THR A 51 -0.42 11.51 3.11
N LEU A 52 -1.41 10.97 2.41
CA LEU A 52 -1.22 10.02 1.31
C LEU A 52 -2.07 10.40 0.11
N VAL A 53 -1.53 10.16 -1.08
CA VAL A 53 -2.24 10.32 -2.36
C VAL A 53 -3.05 9.05 -2.65
N VAL A 54 -4.34 9.23 -2.91
CA VAL A 54 -5.27 8.18 -3.36
C VAL A 54 -5.62 8.47 -4.81
N ILE A 55 -5.42 7.48 -5.69
CA ILE A 55 -5.75 7.59 -7.11
C ILE A 55 -7.14 7.00 -7.32
N GLU A 56 -8.00 7.72 -8.02
CA GLU A 56 -9.36 7.32 -8.32
C GLU A 56 -9.60 7.35 -9.84
N GLY A 57 -10.26 6.33 -10.36
CA GLY A 57 -10.73 6.29 -11.74
C GLY A 57 -12.25 6.40 -11.82
N SER A 58 -12.76 7.00 -12.89
CA SER A 58 -14.18 7.00 -13.23
C SER A 58 -14.41 7.01 -14.74
N ASN A 59 -15.64 6.65 -15.14
CA ASN A 59 -16.14 6.80 -16.51
C ASN A 59 -16.97 8.07 -16.71
N SER A 60 -17.28 8.80 -15.63
CA SER A 60 -18.01 10.05 -15.61
C SER A 60 -17.31 11.05 -14.70
N LEU A 61 -17.43 12.35 -14.98
CA LEU A 61 -16.84 13.41 -14.16
C LEU A 61 -17.60 13.60 -12.83
N GLU A 62 -18.92 13.39 -12.84
CA GLU A 62 -19.79 13.71 -11.70
C GLU A 62 -19.80 12.62 -10.63
N ASN A 63 -19.79 11.35 -11.03
CA ASN A 63 -19.98 10.22 -10.12
C ASN A 63 -19.19 8.98 -10.57
N GLY A 64 -19.20 7.94 -9.71
CA GLY A 64 -18.61 6.65 -10.05
C GLY A 64 -17.10 6.52 -9.82
N TRP A 65 -16.51 7.42 -9.05
CA TRP A 65 -15.10 7.37 -8.67
C TRP A 65 -14.80 6.15 -7.81
N ARG A 66 -13.82 5.35 -8.26
CA ARG A 66 -13.36 4.13 -7.58
C ARG A 66 -11.85 4.18 -7.38
N GLU A 67 -11.41 3.81 -6.18
CA GLU A 67 -10.02 3.87 -5.77
C GLU A 67 -9.19 2.71 -6.32
N TYR A 68 -7.97 3.02 -6.75
CA TYR A 68 -6.93 2.03 -6.95
C TYR A 68 -6.25 1.70 -5.62
N GLU A 69 -6.18 0.42 -5.26
CA GLU A 69 -5.48 0.01 -4.04
C GLU A 69 -4.06 -0.46 -4.34
N PHE A 70 -3.13 -0.07 -3.48
CA PHE A 70 -1.71 -0.40 -3.58
C PHE A 70 -1.34 -1.50 -2.57
N PHE A 71 -0.22 -2.19 -2.77
CA PHE A 71 0.12 -3.36 -1.95
C PHE A 71 0.57 -3.04 -0.53
N TYR A 72 1.16 -1.88 -0.29
CA TYR A 72 1.83 -1.63 0.99
C TYR A 72 1.42 -0.32 1.66
N LYS A 73 1.10 0.74 0.90
CA LYS A 73 0.60 1.97 1.53
C LYS A 73 -0.84 1.80 2.08
N PRO A 74 -1.25 2.61 3.06
CA PRO A 74 -2.63 2.68 3.51
C PRO A 74 -3.61 2.92 2.34
N GLY A 75 -4.77 2.27 2.45
CA GLY A 75 -5.84 2.25 1.45
C GLY A 75 -7.19 2.12 2.14
N ALA A 76 -7.90 1.02 1.91
CA ALA A 76 -9.19 0.78 2.54
C ALA A 76 -9.14 0.89 4.07
N ILE A 77 -10.15 1.53 4.66
CA ILE A 77 -10.26 1.80 6.12
C ILE A 77 -10.18 0.52 6.96
N ASN A 78 -10.74 -0.58 6.46
CA ASN A 78 -10.78 -1.88 7.15
C ASN A 78 -9.52 -2.72 6.92
N ARG A 79 -8.58 -2.23 6.12
CA ARG A 79 -7.37 -2.97 5.79
C ARG A 79 -6.31 -2.79 6.85
N ARG A 80 -5.84 -3.90 7.39
CA ARG A 80 -4.71 -3.90 8.33
C ARG A 80 -3.43 -3.38 7.66
N PRO A 81 -2.56 -2.67 8.38
CA PRO A 81 -1.23 -2.31 7.89
C PRO A 81 -0.43 -3.58 7.55
N PRO A 82 0.20 -3.67 6.38
CA PRO A 82 1.02 -4.83 6.02
C PRO A 82 2.40 -4.79 6.70
N VAL A 83 2.99 -5.97 6.88
CA VAL A 83 4.39 -6.09 7.33
C VAL A 83 5.28 -6.13 6.08
N VAL A 84 6.00 -5.04 5.84
CA VAL A 84 6.74 -4.84 4.58
C VAL A 84 8.18 -5.35 4.67
N ALA A 85 8.84 -5.20 5.82
CA ALA A 85 10.23 -5.59 5.98
C ALA A 85 10.44 -7.10 5.71
N PRO A 86 11.51 -7.49 4.98
CA PRO A 86 12.63 -6.69 4.48
C PRO A 86 12.43 -6.13 3.05
N HIS A 87 11.28 -6.38 2.43
CA HIS A 87 10.97 -5.89 1.08
C HIS A 87 10.85 -4.36 1.06
N GLN A 88 11.25 -3.73 -0.05
CA GLN A 88 11.17 -2.27 -0.22
C GLN A 88 10.31 -1.95 -1.45
N PRO A 89 8.99 -1.73 -1.27
CA PRO A 89 8.08 -1.48 -2.39
C PRO A 89 8.35 -0.09 -2.97
N ARG A 90 8.96 -0.05 -4.16
CA ARG A 90 9.44 1.19 -4.76
C ARG A 90 8.31 2.15 -5.12
N LEU A 91 7.20 1.64 -5.66
CA LEU A 91 6.06 2.47 -6.07
C LEU A 91 5.36 3.10 -4.86
N ASP A 92 4.97 2.29 -3.86
CA ASP A 92 4.34 2.78 -2.62
C ASP A 92 5.22 3.81 -1.90
N TRP A 93 6.53 3.58 -1.88
CA TRP A 93 7.52 4.50 -1.33
C TRP A 93 7.57 5.82 -2.10
N GLN A 94 7.57 5.78 -3.44
CA GLN A 94 7.50 6.98 -4.27
C GLN A 94 6.19 7.76 -4.04
N MET A 95 5.07 7.06 -3.88
CA MET A 95 3.76 7.67 -3.58
C MET A 95 3.75 8.43 -2.25
N TRP A 96 4.47 7.93 -1.23
CA TRP A 96 4.63 8.64 0.04
C TRP A 96 5.33 9.99 -0.16
N PHE A 97 6.42 10.04 -0.94
CA PHE A 97 7.07 11.30 -1.29
C PHE A 97 6.21 12.21 -2.17
N ALA A 98 5.42 11.64 -3.10
CA ALA A 98 4.51 12.44 -3.93
C ALA A 98 3.55 13.28 -3.08
N ALA A 99 3.08 12.71 -1.97
CA ALA A 99 2.14 13.35 -1.05
C ALA A 99 2.72 14.59 -0.33
N LEU A 100 4.04 14.69 -0.21
CA LEU A 100 4.73 15.83 0.41
C LEU A 100 4.83 17.04 -0.53
N GLY A 101 4.69 16.84 -1.85
CA GLY A 101 4.85 17.87 -2.86
C GLY A 101 3.57 18.14 -3.66
N SER A 102 3.76 18.66 -4.87
CA SER A 102 2.69 18.82 -5.86
C SER A 102 2.94 17.91 -7.07
N TYR A 103 1.89 17.57 -7.82
CA TYR A 103 2.01 16.65 -8.94
C TYR A 103 2.87 17.21 -10.09
N GLN A 104 2.92 18.54 -10.26
CA GLN A 104 3.67 19.19 -11.34
C GLN A 104 5.19 18.95 -11.21
N HIS A 105 5.69 18.79 -9.98
CA HIS A 105 7.09 18.50 -9.70
C HIS A 105 7.41 16.99 -9.73
N ASN A 106 6.41 16.15 -9.98
CA ASN A 106 6.52 14.68 -9.98
C ASN A 106 6.15 14.12 -11.37
N PRO A 107 7.01 14.27 -12.40
CA PRO A 107 6.71 13.81 -13.76
C PRO A 107 6.45 12.30 -13.84
N TRP A 108 7.08 11.50 -12.98
CA TRP A 108 6.84 10.07 -12.87
C TRP A 108 5.39 9.74 -12.46
N PHE A 109 4.76 10.57 -11.63
CA PHE A 109 3.39 10.38 -11.17
C PHE A 109 2.38 10.66 -12.29
N LEU A 110 2.61 11.70 -13.09
CA LEU A 110 1.79 11.97 -14.27
C LEU A 110 1.92 10.86 -15.32
N ASN A 111 3.11 10.28 -15.50
CA ASN A 111 3.29 9.09 -16.33
C ASN A 111 2.55 7.87 -15.77
N LEU A 112 2.58 7.64 -14.46
CA LEU A 112 1.78 6.60 -13.81
C LEU A 112 0.28 6.78 -14.14
N VAL A 113 -0.26 7.99 -13.98
CA VAL A 113 -1.65 8.31 -14.29
C VAL A 113 -1.97 8.08 -15.77
N TYR A 114 -1.11 8.53 -16.68
CA TYR A 114 -1.28 8.31 -18.12
C TYR A 114 -1.35 6.81 -18.47
N ARG A 115 -0.48 6.00 -17.87
CA ARG A 115 -0.45 4.55 -18.10
C ARG A 115 -1.64 3.81 -17.46
N LEU A 116 -2.16 4.32 -16.34
CA LEU A 116 -3.41 3.83 -15.75
C LEU A 116 -4.62 4.17 -16.63
N LEU A 117 -4.65 5.36 -17.25
CA LEU A 117 -5.66 5.73 -18.26
C LEU A 117 -5.57 4.85 -19.52
N ASP A 118 -4.41 4.27 -19.82
CA ASP A 118 -4.22 3.30 -20.91
C ASP A 118 -4.41 1.84 -20.48
N ASN A 119 -4.63 1.58 -19.19
CA ASN A 119 -4.71 0.24 -18.58
C ASN A 119 -3.48 -0.64 -18.90
N GLU A 120 -2.28 -0.04 -18.88
CA GLU A 120 -1.05 -0.76 -19.23
C GLU A 120 -0.72 -1.86 -18.20
N THR A 121 -0.56 -3.10 -18.67
CA THR A 121 -0.40 -4.29 -17.82
C THR A 121 0.78 -4.17 -16.86
N ASP A 122 1.91 -3.63 -17.31
CA ASP A 122 3.12 -3.50 -16.49
C ASP A 122 2.92 -2.59 -15.28
N VAL A 123 2.02 -1.61 -15.39
CA VAL A 123 1.65 -0.71 -14.27
C VAL A 123 0.60 -1.37 -13.39
N LEU A 124 -0.39 -2.03 -13.97
CA LEU A 124 -1.42 -2.74 -13.22
C LEU A 124 -0.84 -3.84 -12.33
N ASP A 125 0.23 -4.51 -12.76
CA ASP A 125 0.96 -5.50 -11.96
C ASP A 125 1.60 -4.92 -10.67
N LEU A 126 1.73 -3.58 -10.58
CA LEU A 126 2.21 -2.88 -9.39
C LEU A 126 1.07 -2.41 -8.47
N ILE A 127 -0.18 -2.56 -8.91
CA ILE A 127 -1.39 -2.17 -8.21
C ILE A 127 -2.07 -3.44 -7.67
N GLN A 128 -2.54 -3.41 -6.43
CA GLN A 128 -3.16 -4.56 -5.80
C GLN A 128 -4.59 -4.79 -6.31
N TYR A 129 -5.35 -3.70 -6.47
CA TYR A 129 -6.75 -3.77 -6.91
C TYR A 129 -7.01 -2.75 -8.00
N ASN A 130 -7.44 -3.25 -9.17
CA ASN A 130 -7.89 -2.45 -10.31
C ASN A 130 -9.43 -2.47 -10.40
N PRO A 131 -10.12 -1.33 -10.17
CA PRO A 131 -11.57 -1.23 -10.33
C PRO A 131 -12.08 -1.22 -11.78
N PHE A 132 -11.19 -1.31 -12.76
CA PHE A 132 -11.45 -1.23 -14.20
C PHE A 132 -10.74 -2.35 -15.00
N PRO A 133 -11.05 -3.64 -14.74
CA PRO A 133 -10.33 -4.76 -15.36
C PRO A 133 -10.59 -4.91 -16.87
N ASN A 134 -11.79 -4.59 -17.34
CA ASN A 134 -12.22 -4.86 -18.72
C ASN A 134 -11.98 -3.69 -19.69
N LYS A 135 -12.09 -2.46 -19.21
CA LYS A 135 -11.95 -1.24 -20.01
C LYS A 135 -11.27 -0.16 -19.18
N PRO A 136 -10.32 0.61 -19.74
CA PRO A 136 -9.69 1.72 -19.04
C PRO A 136 -10.73 2.74 -18.54
N PRO A 137 -10.48 3.41 -17.41
CA PRO A 137 -11.29 4.54 -17.00
C PRO A 137 -11.13 5.70 -18.00
N LYS A 138 -12.18 6.49 -18.18
CA LYS A 138 -12.11 7.72 -19.01
C LYS A 138 -11.39 8.86 -18.29
N TYR A 139 -11.53 8.90 -16.97
CA TYR A 139 -10.99 9.96 -16.13
C TYR A 139 -10.24 9.36 -14.96
N ILE A 140 -9.11 9.96 -14.62
CA ILE A 140 -8.41 9.70 -13.37
C ILE A 140 -8.22 11.01 -12.63
N ARG A 141 -8.46 10.99 -11.32
CA ARG A 141 -8.11 12.09 -10.42
C ARG A 141 -7.31 11.53 -9.26
N ALA A 142 -6.69 12.42 -8.48
CA ALA A 142 -6.05 12.01 -7.24
C ALA A 142 -6.39 12.96 -6.10
N GLN A 143 -6.65 12.38 -4.93
CA GLN A 143 -7.02 13.09 -3.73
C GLN A 143 -5.98 12.88 -2.64
N LEU A 144 -5.81 13.90 -1.81
CA LEU A 144 -4.90 13.86 -0.68
C LEU A 144 -5.70 13.59 0.59
N TYR A 145 -5.45 12.46 1.22
CA TYR A 145 -6.09 12.07 2.46
C TYR A 145 -5.07 12.02 3.59
N LYS A 146 -5.50 12.44 4.78
CA LYS A 146 -4.73 12.24 6.01
C LYS A 146 -5.23 10.99 6.72
N TYR A 147 -4.36 10.00 6.86
CA TYR A 147 -4.67 8.74 7.52
C TYR A 147 -4.17 8.75 8.97
N HIS A 148 -5.04 8.29 9.86
CA HIS A 148 -4.76 8.07 11.27
C HIS A 148 -5.17 6.66 11.66
N TYR A 149 -4.51 6.06 12.64
CA TYR A 149 -4.98 4.81 13.19
C TYR A 149 -6.25 5.04 13.99
N THR A 150 -7.18 4.12 13.86
CA THR A 150 -8.39 4.13 14.70
C THR A 150 -7.99 3.92 16.16
N LYS A 151 -8.38 4.85 17.04
CA LYS A 151 -8.13 4.73 18.48
C LYS A 151 -9.00 3.63 19.07
N TYR A 152 -8.36 2.71 19.81
CA TYR A 152 -9.08 1.63 20.47
C TYR A 152 -9.90 2.16 21.66
N GLY A 153 -11.20 1.85 21.72
CA GLY A 153 -12.05 2.09 22.88
C GLY A 153 -12.74 3.47 22.96
N THR A 154 -12.59 4.34 21.96
CA THR A 154 -13.27 5.65 21.96
C THR A 154 -14.66 5.60 21.33
N ASP A 155 -14.93 4.61 20.46
CA ASP A 155 -16.21 4.49 19.78
C ASP A 155 -16.54 3.01 19.52
N LYS A 156 -17.72 2.54 19.97
CA LYS A 156 -18.12 1.13 19.77
C LYS A 156 -18.39 0.79 18.30
N ASN A 157 -18.54 1.80 17.44
CA ASN A 157 -18.83 1.67 16.02
C ASN A 157 -17.61 1.86 15.09
N SER A 158 -16.44 2.23 15.61
CA SER A 158 -15.24 2.39 14.77
C SER A 158 -14.59 1.02 14.52
N SER A 159 -15.06 0.33 13.49
CA SER A 159 -14.67 -1.05 13.17
C SER A 159 -13.46 -1.17 12.21
N GLY A 160 -12.84 -0.04 11.85
CA GLY A 160 -11.69 0.03 10.93
C GLY A 160 -10.31 -0.05 11.60
N TRP A 161 -9.28 -0.17 10.77
CA TRP A 161 -7.87 0.04 11.17
C TRP A 161 -7.45 1.50 11.03
N TRP A 162 -8.07 2.21 10.09
CA TRP A 162 -7.75 3.59 9.76
C TRP A 162 -8.96 4.50 9.87
N THR A 163 -8.74 5.75 10.26
CA THR A 163 -9.63 6.87 9.97
C THR A 163 -8.93 7.74 8.95
N ARG A 164 -9.68 8.29 7.98
CA ARG A 164 -9.12 9.17 6.96
C ARG A 164 -9.96 10.41 6.77
N GLU A 165 -9.29 11.52 6.53
CA GLU A 165 -9.91 12.82 6.28
C GLU A 165 -9.42 13.37 4.94
N LEU A 166 -10.36 13.78 4.08
CA LEU A 166 -10.01 14.42 2.82
C LEU A 166 -9.39 15.79 3.14
N THR A 167 -8.13 15.97 2.74
CA THR A 167 -7.42 17.22 2.95
C THR A 167 -7.66 18.18 1.78
N ARG A 168 -7.35 17.72 0.56
CA ARG A 168 -7.51 18.51 -0.66
C ARG A 168 -7.47 17.63 -1.89
N GLU A 169 -7.88 18.20 -3.02
CA GLU A 169 -7.55 17.63 -4.32
C GLU A 169 -6.03 17.70 -4.56
N TYR A 170 -5.45 16.59 -5.02
CA TYR A 170 -4.04 16.52 -5.41
C TYR A 170 -3.89 16.72 -6.91
N LEU A 171 -4.64 15.97 -7.70
CA LEU A 171 -4.68 16.04 -9.17
C LEU A 171 -6.14 16.18 -9.61
N PRO A 172 -6.49 17.19 -10.43
CA PRO A 172 -7.83 17.30 -10.98
C PRO A 172 -8.16 16.11 -11.88
N ALA A 173 -9.43 15.95 -12.24
CA ALA A 173 -9.85 14.91 -13.18
C ALA A 173 -9.21 15.13 -14.55
N LEU A 174 -8.31 14.22 -14.93
CA LEU A 174 -7.64 14.22 -16.22
C LEU A 174 -8.18 13.09 -17.10
N SER A 175 -8.31 13.39 -18.39
CA SER A 175 -8.55 12.42 -19.45
C SER A 175 -7.26 12.14 -20.21
N LYS A 176 -7.19 11.01 -20.91
CA LYS A 176 -6.05 10.65 -21.76
C LYS A 176 -5.81 11.65 -22.89
N ASP A 177 -6.89 12.23 -23.41
CA ASP A 177 -6.86 13.16 -24.55
C ASP A 177 -6.70 14.63 -24.14
N ASP A 178 -6.47 14.89 -22.84
CA ASP A 178 -6.26 16.25 -22.35
C ASP A 178 -4.97 16.84 -22.93
N SER A 179 -5.09 18.00 -23.58
CA SER A 179 -3.98 18.70 -24.23
C SER A 179 -2.88 19.09 -23.22
N SER A 180 -3.25 19.39 -21.98
CA SER A 180 -2.32 19.72 -20.90
C SER A 180 -1.46 18.53 -20.50
N LEU A 181 -2.06 17.35 -20.37
CA LEU A 181 -1.35 16.11 -20.05
C LEU A 181 -0.45 15.69 -21.20
N VAL A 182 -0.96 15.70 -22.44
CA VAL A 182 -0.19 15.29 -23.62
C VAL A 182 1.01 16.22 -23.86
N SER A 183 0.83 17.53 -23.69
CA SER A 183 1.94 18.50 -23.84
C SER A 183 3.00 18.31 -22.77
N PHE A 184 2.61 18.11 -21.51
CA PHE A 184 3.53 17.80 -20.42
C PHE A 184 4.33 16.53 -20.68
N MET A 185 3.66 15.46 -21.13
CA MET A 185 4.30 14.18 -21.42
C MET A 185 5.28 14.24 -22.60
N LYS A 186 5.01 15.11 -23.57
CA LYS A 186 5.96 15.42 -24.67
C LYS A 186 7.16 16.22 -24.16
N GLN A 187 6.92 17.25 -23.35
CA GLN A 187 7.99 18.10 -22.81
C GLN A 187 8.97 17.32 -21.93
N THR A 188 8.46 16.38 -21.15
CA THR A 188 9.27 15.51 -20.27
C THR A 188 9.99 14.38 -21.03
N GLY A 189 9.78 14.24 -22.34
CA GLY A 189 10.40 13.21 -23.17
C GLY A 189 9.90 11.79 -22.88
N ILE A 190 8.79 11.64 -22.16
CA ILE A 190 8.25 10.33 -21.77
C ILE A 190 7.43 9.70 -22.90
N ILE A 191 6.70 10.52 -23.66
CA ILE A 191 5.99 10.11 -24.87
C ILE A 191 6.75 10.69 -26.07
N GLU A 192 7.78 10.01 -26.54
CA GLU A 192 8.24 10.24 -27.91
C GLU A 192 7.12 9.84 -28.86
N SER A 193 6.76 10.74 -29.77
CA SER A 193 5.81 10.54 -30.86
C SER A 193 6.08 9.23 -31.60
N GLY A 194 5.18 8.26 -31.45
CA GLY A 194 5.06 7.10 -32.35
C GLY A 194 6.09 5.98 -32.17
N LYS A 195 7.06 6.08 -31.26
CA LYS A 195 7.83 4.91 -30.85
C LYS A 195 7.20 4.33 -29.60
N LYS A 196 6.41 3.25 -29.77
CA LYS A 196 6.22 2.27 -28.68
C LYS A 196 7.58 2.12 -28.02
N SER A 197 7.66 2.39 -26.72
CA SER A 197 8.85 2.11 -25.92
C SER A 197 9.42 0.79 -26.43
N LYS A 198 10.63 0.84 -27.01
CA LYS A 198 11.43 -0.35 -27.24
C LYS A 198 11.82 -0.83 -25.83
N SER A 199 10.85 -1.34 -25.06
CA SER A 199 11.11 -2.40 -24.10
C SER A 199 11.90 -3.43 -24.90
N GLY A 200 13.17 -3.57 -24.54
CA GLY A 200 14.22 -4.03 -25.42
C GLY A 200 13.78 -5.24 -26.25
N LYS A 201 13.74 -5.05 -27.58
CA LYS A 201 14.25 -6.08 -28.47
C LYS A 201 15.77 -6.20 -28.24
N SER A 202 16.22 -6.48 -27.00
CA SER A 202 17.43 -7.27 -26.85
C SER A 202 16.96 -8.70 -26.99
N ASP A 203 17.70 -9.50 -27.76
CA ASP A 203 17.38 -10.90 -28.05
C ASP A 203 16.69 -11.55 -26.86
N ALA A 204 15.55 -12.20 -27.12
CA ALA A 204 14.78 -12.92 -26.11
C ALA A 204 15.63 -14.06 -25.54
N SER A 205 16.58 -13.70 -24.70
CA SER A 205 17.52 -14.58 -24.05
C SER A 205 16.71 -15.49 -23.15
N PHE A 206 17.18 -16.71 -23.00
CA PHE A 206 16.59 -17.67 -22.07
C PHE A 206 16.35 -17.03 -20.68
N VAL A 207 17.27 -16.16 -20.25
CA VAL A 207 17.18 -15.43 -18.97
C VAL A 207 15.97 -14.51 -18.92
N SER A 208 15.68 -13.70 -19.96
CA SER A 208 14.52 -12.81 -19.92
C SER A 208 13.21 -13.59 -19.93
N ARG A 209 13.12 -14.66 -20.74
CA ARG A 209 11.98 -15.58 -20.77
C ARG A 209 11.77 -16.28 -19.43
N LEU A 210 12.86 -16.74 -18.82
CA LEU A 210 12.85 -17.40 -17.52
C LEU A 210 12.43 -16.41 -16.42
N VAL A 211 13.00 -15.21 -16.38
CA VAL A 211 12.64 -14.16 -15.42
C VAL A 211 11.17 -13.78 -15.57
N SER A 212 10.67 -13.58 -16.80
CA SER A 212 9.26 -13.30 -17.04
C SER A 212 8.35 -14.46 -16.64
N TRP A 213 8.76 -15.71 -16.90
CA TRP A 213 8.02 -16.90 -16.49
C TRP A 213 7.96 -17.04 -14.97
N ILE A 214 9.09 -16.86 -14.28
CA ILE A 214 9.21 -16.86 -12.82
C ILE A 214 8.33 -15.75 -12.24
N ARG A 215 8.45 -14.51 -12.75
CA ARG A 215 7.65 -13.36 -12.30
C ARG A 215 6.16 -13.64 -12.43
N ARG A 216 5.72 -14.21 -13.55
CA ARG A 216 4.32 -14.57 -13.78
C ARG A 216 3.81 -15.68 -12.86
N LYS A 217 4.67 -16.61 -12.45
CA LYS A 217 4.30 -17.73 -11.57
C LYS A 217 4.34 -17.36 -10.09
N ILE A 218 5.34 -16.57 -9.69
CA ILE A 218 5.55 -16.16 -8.30
C ILE A 218 4.68 -14.95 -7.96
N GLY A 219 4.32 -14.11 -8.94
CA GLY A 219 3.66 -12.84 -8.69
C GLY A 219 4.54 -11.90 -7.87
N GLN A 220 3.91 -11.04 -7.06
CA GLN A 220 4.58 -10.31 -5.98
C GLN A 220 4.17 -10.94 -4.63
N PRO A 221 4.88 -11.96 -4.13
CA PRO A 221 4.57 -12.54 -2.82
C PRO A 221 4.82 -11.49 -1.74
N GLU A 222 3.98 -11.48 -0.71
CA GLU A 222 4.27 -10.65 0.47
C GLU A 222 5.65 -11.03 1.00
N GLY A 223 6.56 -10.04 1.05
CA GLY A 223 7.97 -10.29 1.37
C GLY A 223 8.16 -11.04 2.69
N PHE A 224 7.28 -10.80 3.66
CA PHE A 224 7.25 -11.52 4.92
C PHE A 224 6.97 -13.02 4.75
N VAL A 225 5.97 -13.39 3.95
CA VAL A 225 5.62 -14.79 3.69
C VAL A 225 6.76 -15.50 2.99
N PHE A 226 7.40 -14.83 2.03
CA PHE A 226 8.57 -15.37 1.35
C PHE A 226 9.73 -15.65 2.33
N VAL A 227 10.07 -14.70 3.21
CA VAL A 227 11.13 -14.91 4.20
C VAL A 227 10.78 -16.02 5.18
N MET A 228 9.55 -16.04 5.69
CA MET A 228 9.13 -17.08 6.64
C MET A 228 9.09 -18.47 6.01
N THR A 229 8.68 -18.59 4.74
CA THR A 229 8.72 -19.88 4.03
C THR A 229 10.15 -20.36 3.85
N VAL A 230 11.10 -19.50 3.47
CA VAL A 230 12.53 -19.87 3.38
C VAL A 230 13.08 -20.32 4.73
N ILE A 231 12.81 -19.57 5.81
CA ILE A 231 13.27 -19.91 7.17
C ILE A 231 12.67 -21.25 7.63
N LEU A 232 11.36 -21.44 7.48
CA LEU A 232 10.68 -22.67 7.89
C LEU A 232 11.16 -23.88 7.07
N THR A 233 11.42 -23.69 5.77
CA THR A 233 11.98 -24.74 4.91
C THR A 233 13.40 -25.11 5.37
N ALA A 234 14.26 -24.14 5.66
CA ALA A 234 15.60 -24.41 6.17
C ALA A 234 15.59 -25.14 7.53
N LEU A 235 14.69 -24.75 8.44
CA LEU A 235 14.54 -25.38 9.74
C LEU A 235 14.03 -26.83 9.62
N THR A 236 13.03 -27.08 8.77
CA THR A 236 12.49 -28.42 8.55
C THR A 236 13.52 -29.35 7.90
N THR A 237 14.25 -28.90 6.88
CA THR A 237 15.35 -29.68 6.28
C THR A 237 16.41 -30.04 7.32
N LYS A 238 16.82 -29.07 8.16
CA LYS A 238 17.81 -29.32 9.23
C LYS A 238 17.32 -30.32 10.27
N LEU A 239 16.03 -30.29 10.63
CA LEU A 239 15.43 -31.24 11.56
C LEU A 239 15.40 -32.65 10.95
N ILE A 240 14.98 -32.78 9.69
CA ILE A 240 14.92 -34.06 8.97
C ILE A 240 16.31 -34.68 8.85
N THR A 241 17.31 -33.92 8.42
CA THR A 241 18.70 -34.38 8.33
C THR A 241 19.23 -34.84 9.69
N ARG A 242 18.88 -34.14 10.77
CA ARG A 242 19.28 -34.53 12.14
C ARG A 242 18.63 -35.83 12.61
N THR A 243 17.37 -36.08 12.26
CA THR A 243 16.66 -37.32 12.61
C THR A 243 17.06 -38.53 11.75
N ILE A 244 17.54 -38.31 10.52
CA ILE A 244 18.01 -39.40 9.64
C ILE A 244 19.45 -39.82 9.99
N LEU A 245 20.26 -38.88 10.50
CA LEU A 245 21.65 -39.12 10.90
C LEU A 245 21.83 -39.53 12.38
N SER A 246 20.73 -39.68 13.14
CA SER A 246 20.72 -40.14 14.53
C SER A 246 20.13 -41.54 14.64
#